data_AF-A0A4Y1R681-F1
#
_entry.id   AF-A0A4Y1R681-F1
#
_cell.length_a   1.000
_cell.length_b   1.000
_cell.length_c   1.000
_cell.angle_alpha   90.00
_cell.angle_beta   90.00
_cell.angle_gamma   90.00
#
_symmetry.space_group_name_H-M   'P 1'
#
loop_
_entity.id
_entity.type
_entity.pdbx_description
1 polymer ?
#
loop_
_entity_poly.entity_id
_entity_poly.type
_entity_poly.pdbx_seq_one_letter_code
_entity_poly.pdbx_strand_id
1 'polypeptide(L)'
;MIVLTCAGEAYDQVREMCIFLLNNFTLPPDKALAVYIQSPGSSFFFCGAVTVARPSAVLSLPWPAPGGELQLTADAVPLSAKIGVSVEDLASLPSLDVTAEKRIERLAMKVGENLFNFMQSFCGVDGSKLVVPMDILDRWFNKFQERAKRDPEYLKGFAL
;
A
#
# COMPACT_ATOMS: atom_id res chain seq x y z
N MET A 1 0.97 -23.10 7.28
CA MET A 1 0.39 -21.74 7.29
C MET A 1 -0.31 -21.50 8.62
N ILE A 2 0.13 -20.50 9.38
CA ILE A 2 -0.58 -19.99 10.57
C ILE A 2 -1.55 -18.91 10.09
N VAL A 3 -2.77 -18.86 10.62
CA VAL A 3 -3.77 -17.87 10.24
C VAL A 3 -4.24 -17.11 11.47
N LEU A 4 -4.06 -15.80 11.45
CA LEU A 4 -4.58 -14.87 12.46
C LEU A 4 -5.87 -14.27 11.93
N THR A 5 -6.93 -14.39 12.71
CA THR A 5 -8.23 -13.82 12.37
C THR A 5 -8.33 -12.41 12.93
N CYS A 6 -8.47 -11.42 12.04
CA CYS A 6 -8.84 -10.08 12.43
C CYS A 6 -10.36 -10.06 12.64
N ALA A 7 -10.79 -10.11 13.90
CA ALA A 7 -12.20 -10.02 14.28
C ALA A 7 -12.61 -8.54 14.37
N GLY A 8 -13.61 -8.14 13.60
CA GLY A 8 -14.20 -6.80 13.65
C GLY A 8 -14.44 -6.21 12.25
N GLU A 9 -15.41 -5.28 12.17
CA GLU A 9 -15.82 -4.65 10.90
C GLU A 9 -14.76 -3.70 10.31
N ALA A 10 -13.75 -3.31 11.08
CA ALA A 10 -12.74 -2.30 10.74
C ALA A 10 -11.36 -2.87 10.37
N TYR A 11 -11.29 -4.11 9.88
CA TYR A 11 -10.00 -4.75 9.53
C TYR A 11 -9.22 -3.95 8.47
N ASP A 12 -9.91 -3.24 7.59
CA ASP A 12 -9.37 -2.37 6.54
C ASP A 12 -8.62 -1.15 7.10
N GLN A 13 -8.85 -0.80 8.37
CA GLN A 13 -8.10 0.25 9.07
C GLN A 13 -6.69 -0.21 9.47
N VAL A 14 -6.41 -1.52 9.49
CA VAL A 14 -5.08 -2.08 9.75
C VAL A 14 -4.23 -1.97 8.49
N ARG A 15 -3.48 -0.87 8.35
CA ARG A 15 -2.70 -0.57 7.15
C ARG A 15 -1.31 -1.17 7.11
N GLU A 16 -0.73 -1.46 8.27
CA GLU A 16 0.65 -1.91 8.39
C GLU A 16 0.76 -2.98 9.48
N MET A 17 1.69 -3.93 9.28
CA MET A 17 2.03 -4.97 10.24
C MET A 17 3.54 -5.02 10.42
N CYS A 18 4.00 -5.05 11.67
CA CYS A 18 5.38 -5.35 12.00
C CYS A 18 5.52 -6.87 12.22
N ILE A 19 6.49 -7.49 11.53
CA ILE A 19 6.84 -8.90 11.70
C ILE A 19 8.34 -9.02 11.92
N PHE A 20 8.74 -9.91 12.83
CA PHE A 20 10.15 -10.19 13.11
C PHE A 20 10.36 -11.63 13.57
N LEU A 21 11.53 -12.18 13.24
CA LEU A 21 12.01 -13.46 13.71
C LEU A 21 12.63 -13.30 15.11
N LEU A 22 12.30 -14.19 16.03
CA LEU A 22 12.92 -14.22 17.36
C LEU A 22 14.29 -14.90 17.27
N ASN A 23 15.26 -14.43 18.08
CA ASN A 23 16.67 -14.85 18.00
C ASN A 23 16.91 -16.36 18.18
N ASN A 24 15.94 -17.10 18.71
CA ASN A 24 15.99 -18.55 18.91
C ASN A 24 15.35 -19.37 17.77
N PHE A 25 14.78 -18.72 16.77
CA PHE A 25 14.20 -19.37 15.58
C PHE A 25 14.92 -18.90 14.33
N THR A 26 15.58 -19.83 13.64
CA THR A 26 16.23 -19.57 12.36
C THR A 26 15.48 -20.30 11.26
N LEU A 27 15.20 -19.58 10.17
CA LEU A 27 14.74 -20.18 8.93
C LEU A 27 15.95 -20.78 8.19
N PRO A 28 15.75 -21.83 7.38
CA PRO A 28 16.75 -22.21 6.39
C PRO A 28 17.09 -21.02 5.46
N PRO A 29 18.32 -20.93 4.92
CA PRO A 29 18.79 -19.77 4.16
C PRO A 29 18.03 -19.56 2.83
N ASP A 30 17.43 -20.62 2.29
CA ASP A 30 16.61 -20.63 1.08
C ASP A 30 15.10 -20.42 1.35
N LYS A 31 14.71 -20.24 2.62
CA LYS A 31 13.33 -20.05 3.04
C LYS A 31 13.06 -18.64 3.52
N ALA A 32 11.80 -18.24 3.41
CA ALA A 32 11.29 -16.99 3.93
C ALA A 32 9.97 -17.20 4.67
N LEU A 33 9.71 -16.36 5.66
CA LEU A 33 8.43 -16.31 6.35
C LEU A 33 7.55 -15.26 5.63
N ALA A 34 6.70 -15.74 4.74
CA ALA A 34 5.80 -14.95 3.92
C ALA A 34 4.51 -14.58 4.66
N VAL A 35 4.05 -13.36 4.44
CA VAL A 35 2.82 -12.79 4.98
C VAL A 35 1.83 -12.57 3.85
N TYR A 36 0.61 -13.01 4.08
CA TYR A 36 -0.52 -12.88 3.19
C TYR A 36 -1.71 -12.26 3.92
N ILE A 37 -2.58 -11.59 3.20
CA ILE A 37 -3.85 -11.07 3.71
C ILE A 37 -5.02 -11.57 2.88
N GLN A 38 -6.17 -11.72 3.52
CA GLN A 38 -7.42 -12.09 2.88
C GLN A 38 -8.54 -11.23 3.49
N SER A 39 -9.21 -10.43 2.66
CA SER A 39 -10.50 -9.83 3.00
C SER A 39 -11.62 -10.88 2.92
N PRO A 40 -12.77 -10.69 3.59
CA PRO A 40 -13.88 -11.64 3.55
C PRO A 40 -14.24 -12.06 2.10
N GLY A 41 -14.21 -13.37 1.86
CA GLY A 41 -14.54 -13.96 0.55
C GLY A 41 -13.55 -13.71 -0.61
N SER A 42 -12.43 -13.03 -0.36
CA SER A 42 -11.35 -12.85 -1.35
C SER A 42 -10.32 -14.01 -1.33
N SER A 43 -9.41 -14.06 -2.29
CA SER A 43 -8.21 -14.91 -2.23
C SER A 43 -7.12 -14.28 -1.36
N PHE A 44 -6.16 -15.10 -0.89
CA PHE A 44 -4.99 -14.58 -0.20
C PHE A 44 -4.11 -13.76 -1.15
N PHE A 45 -3.65 -12.62 -0.67
CA PHE A 45 -2.78 -11.68 -1.36
C PHE A 45 -1.44 -11.58 -0.62
N PHE A 46 -0.32 -11.72 -1.34
CA PHE A 46 1.03 -11.63 -0.76
C PHE A 46 1.41 -10.19 -0.42
N CYS A 47 1.85 -9.96 0.82
CA CYS A 47 2.23 -8.62 1.31
C CYS A 47 3.75 -8.43 1.37
N GLY A 48 4.49 -9.49 1.69
CA GLY A 48 5.93 -9.45 1.89
C GLY A 48 6.41 -10.64 2.71
N ALA A 49 7.70 -10.67 3.02
CA ALA A 49 8.30 -11.74 3.81
C ALA A 49 9.50 -11.23 4.61
N VAL A 50 9.88 -11.99 5.63
CA VAL A 50 11.16 -11.85 6.35
C VAL A 50 12.04 -13.06 6.12
N THR A 51 13.35 -12.86 6.14
CA THR A 51 14.37 -13.88 5.93
C THR A 51 15.41 -13.81 7.03
N VAL A 52 16.36 -14.75 7.07
CA VAL A 52 17.48 -14.65 8.04
C VAL A 52 18.33 -13.39 7.80
N ALA A 53 18.52 -12.98 6.55
CA ALA A 53 19.28 -11.78 6.20
C ALA A 53 18.51 -10.48 6.51
N ARG A 54 17.17 -10.54 6.47
CA ARG A 54 16.28 -9.42 6.80
C ARG A 54 15.22 -9.92 7.80
N PRO A 55 15.59 -10.03 9.09
CA PRO A 55 14.80 -10.75 10.10
C PRO A 55 13.58 -9.97 10.58
N SER A 56 13.40 -8.72 10.15
CA SER A 56 12.22 -7.91 10.48
C SER A 56 11.81 -7.02 9.33
N ALA A 57 10.51 -6.70 9.27
CA ALA A 57 9.95 -5.76 8.31
C ALA A 57 8.64 -5.14 8.84
N VAL A 58 8.38 -3.91 8.40
CA VAL A 58 7.04 -3.30 8.45
C VAL A 58 6.43 -3.47 7.07
N LEU A 59 5.35 -4.25 6.99
CA LEU A 59 4.68 -4.59 5.74
C LEU A 59 3.38 -3.80 5.63
N SER A 60 3.14 -3.17 4.48
CA SER A 60 1.83 -2.60 4.18
C SER A 60 0.83 -3.73 3.89
N LEU A 61 -0.41 -3.55 4.34
CA LEU A 61 -1.51 -4.49 4.16
C LEU A 61 -2.55 -3.90 3.20
N PRO A 62 -2.37 -4.03 1.88
CA PRO A 62 -3.32 -3.54 0.90
C PRO A 62 -4.52 -4.49 0.80
N TRP A 63 -5.44 -4.42 1.76
CA TRP A 63 -6.61 -5.31 1.82
C TRP A 63 -7.34 -5.36 0.47
N PRO A 64 -7.48 -6.55 -0.14
CA PRO A 64 -8.23 -6.68 -1.39
C PRO A 64 -9.71 -6.33 -1.17
N ALA A 65 -10.41 -5.99 -2.24
CA ALA A 65 -11.86 -5.84 -2.16
C ALA A 65 -12.50 -7.15 -1.65
N PRO A 66 -13.51 -7.10 -0.76
CA PRO A 66 -14.25 -8.28 -0.36
C PRO A 66 -14.83 -9.00 -1.58
N GLY A 67 -14.75 -10.33 -1.59
CA GLY A 67 -15.26 -11.16 -2.68
C GLY A 67 -16.57 -11.85 -2.29
N GLY A 68 -17.45 -12.08 -3.27
CA GLY A 68 -18.72 -12.80 -3.10
C GLY A 68 -19.92 -11.88 -2.87
N GLU A 69 -21.08 -12.27 -3.41
CA GLU A 69 -22.36 -11.62 -3.10
C GLU A 69 -22.65 -11.81 -1.61
N LEU A 70 -22.53 -10.74 -0.84
CA LEU A 70 -22.93 -10.69 0.56
C LEU A 70 -24.45 -10.80 0.65
N GLN A 71 -24.95 -12.03 0.54
CA GLN A 71 -26.34 -12.33 0.84
C GLN A 71 -26.51 -12.18 2.36
N LEU A 72 -27.15 -11.06 2.74
CA LEU A 72 -27.61 -10.77 4.10
C LEU A 72 -28.66 -11.82 4.52
N THR A 73 -28.24 -13.04 4.83
CA THR A 73 -29.06 -14.00 5.57
C THR A 73 -28.69 -13.88 7.04
N ALA A 74 -29.72 -13.86 7.89
CA ALA A 74 -29.68 -13.46 9.30
C ALA A 74 -28.91 -14.42 10.25
N ASP A 75 -28.01 -15.24 9.70
CA ASP A 75 -27.13 -16.17 10.43
C ASP A 75 -25.65 -15.83 10.11
N ALA A 76 -25.33 -14.54 10.20
CA ALA A 76 -24.10 -13.96 9.67
C ALA A 76 -22.84 -14.53 10.36
N VAL A 77 -22.12 -15.39 9.64
CA VAL A 77 -20.71 -15.67 9.93
C VAL A 77 -19.97 -14.32 9.98
N PRO A 78 -19.20 -14.02 11.04
CA PRO A 78 -18.52 -12.74 11.13
C PRO A 78 -17.65 -12.52 9.89
N LEU A 79 -17.79 -11.34 9.28
CA LEU A 79 -16.85 -10.82 8.29
C LEU A 79 -15.46 -10.82 8.93
N SER A 80 -14.67 -11.85 8.64
CA SER A 80 -13.39 -12.05 9.27
C SER A 80 -12.31 -12.01 8.20
N ALA A 81 -11.53 -10.93 8.25
CA ALA A 81 -10.31 -10.85 7.48
C ALA A 81 -9.23 -11.70 8.15
N LYS A 82 -8.28 -12.19 7.35
CA LYS A 82 -7.26 -13.13 7.82
C LYS A 82 -5.88 -12.68 7.40
N ILE A 83 -4.92 -12.83 8.30
CA ILE A 83 -3.50 -12.69 8.01
C ILE A 83 -2.89 -14.10 8.03
N GLY A 84 -2.41 -14.56 6.88
CA GLY A 84 -1.74 -15.84 6.72
C GLY A 84 -0.24 -15.68 6.82
N VAL A 85 0.42 -16.56 7.56
CA VAL A 85 1.88 -16.62 7.67
C VAL A 85 2.35 -18.02 7.25
N SER A 86 3.22 -18.10 6.26
CA SER A 86 3.70 -19.36 5.67
C SER A 86 5.21 -19.36 5.54
N VAL A 87 5.83 -20.53 5.65
CA VAL A 87 7.25 -20.70 5.31
C VAL A 87 7.30 -21.15 3.86
N GLU A 88 7.88 -20.31 3.01
CA GLU A 88 7.93 -20.48 1.56
C GLU A 88 9.37 -20.50 1.06
N ASP A 89 9.59 -21.04 -0.13
CA ASP A 89 10.88 -20.90 -0.82
C ASP A 89 11.12 -19.45 -1.25
N LEU A 90 12.29 -18.90 -0.94
CA LEU A 90 12.61 -17.52 -1.31
C LEU A 90 12.53 -17.29 -2.82
N ALA A 91 12.84 -18.31 -3.62
CA ALA A 91 12.78 -18.26 -5.08
C ALA A 91 11.34 -18.30 -5.66
N SER A 92 10.35 -18.78 -4.90
CA SER A 92 8.95 -18.80 -5.36
C SER A 92 8.19 -17.51 -5.03
N LEU A 93 8.75 -16.68 -4.15
CA LEU A 93 8.12 -15.45 -3.70
C LEU A 93 8.36 -14.30 -4.68
N PRO A 94 7.39 -13.38 -4.82
CA PRO A 94 7.63 -12.10 -5.46
C PRO A 94 8.78 -11.36 -4.78
N SER A 95 9.57 -10.64 -5.56
CA SER A 95 10.68 -9.84 -5.05
C SER A 95 10.22 -8.83 -4.00
N LEU A 96 10.85 -8.87 -2.83
CA LEU A 96 10.45 -8.13 -1.64
C LEU A 96 10.53 -6.60 -1.81
N ASP A 97 11.37 -6.10 -2.72
CA ASP A 97 11.55 -4.66 -2.96
C ASP A 97 10.52 -4.06 -3.94
N VAL A 98 9.78 -4.88 -4.70
CA VAL A 98 8.84 -4.39 -5.73
C VAL A 98 7.68 -3.59 -5.13
N THR A 99 7.28 -3.86 -3.89
CA THR A 99 6.23 -3.09 -3.21
C THR A 99 6.68 -1.66 -2.92
N ALA A 100 7.94 -1.45 -2.55
CA ALA A 100 8.50 -0.12 -2.33
C ALA A 100 8.64 0.64 -3.65
N GLU A 101 9.13 -0.01 -4.70
CA GLU A 101 9.25 0.57 -6.04
C GLU A 101 7.89 1.02 -6.60
N LYS A 102 6.86 0.16 -6.51
CA LYS A 102 5.50 0.51 -6.94
C LYS A 102 4.90 1.68 -6.17
N ARG A 103 5.32 1.88 -4.92
CA ARG A 103 4.89 3.03 -4.11
C ARG A 103 5.54 4.32 -4.58
N ILE A 104 6.83 4.27 -4.91
CA ILE A 104 7.58 5.40 -5.47
C ILE A 104 7.01 5.78 -6.84
N GLU A 105 6.69 4.78 -7.68
CA GLU A 105 6.07 5.00 -8.98
C GLU A 105 4.69 5.69 -8.85
N ARG A 106 3.82 5.18 -7.97
CA ARG A 106 2.50 5.81 -7.70
C ARG A 106 2.61 7.22 -7.16
N LEU A 107 3.57 7.46 -6.26
CA LEU A 107 3.89 8.77 -5.72
C LEU A 107 4.25 9.74 -6.85
N ALA A 108 5.16 9.35 -7.75
CA ALA A 108 5.57 10.17 -8.89
C ALA A 108 4.37 10.50 -9.81
N MET A 109 3.53 9.50 -10.11
CA MET A 109 2.34 9.70 -10.95
C MET A 109 1.34 10.68 -10.33
N LYS A 110 1.01 10.55 -9.03
CA LYS A 110 0.09 11.46 -8.35
C LYS A 110 0.66 12.88 -8.22
N VAL A 111 1.98 13.03 -8.07
CA VAL A 111 2.62 14.35 -8.08
C VAL A 111 2.49 15.01 -9.46
N GLY A 112 2.71 14.25 -10.54
CA GLY A 112 2.51 14.73 -11.91
C GLY A 112 1.06 15.14 -12.18
N GLU A 113 0.10 14.33 -11.75
CA GLU A 113 -1.34 14.65 -11.86
C GLU A 113 -1.71 15.91 -11.06
N ASN A 114 -1.16 16.08 -9.86
CA ASN A 114 -1.38 17.27 -9.05
C ASN A 114 -0.86 18.54 -9.76
N LEU A 115 0.34 18.46 -10.35
CA LEU A 115 0.90 19.54 -11.14
C LEU A 115 0.02 19.85 -12.36
N PHE A 116 -0.42 18.83 -13.09
CA PHE A 116 -1.27 19.00 -14.26
C PHE A 116 -2.60 19.68 -13.91
N ASN A 117 -3.27 19.22 -12.85
CA ASN A 117 -4.50 19.82 -12.36
C ASN A 117 -4.30 21.28 -11.91
N PHE A 118 -3.16 21.59 -11.30
CA PHE A 118 -2.82 22.98 -10.97
C PHE A 118 -2.66 23.81 -12.23
N MET A 119 -1.89 23.37 -13.22
CA MET A 119 -1.71 24.09 -14.48
C MET A 119 -3.04 24.33 -15.21
N GLN A 120 -3.93 23.34 -15.26
CA GLN A 120 -5.26 23.46 -15.84
C GLN A 120 -6.10 24.55 -15.16
N SER A 121 -5.97 24.73 -13.85
CA SER A 121 -6.73 25.76 -13.11
C SER A 121 -6.38 27.21 -13.49
N PHE A 122 -5.22 27.44 -14.12
CA PHE A 122 -4.78 28.76 -14.61
C PHE A 122 -4.92 28.91 -16.13
N CYS A 123 -5.50 27.93 -16.82
CA CYS A 123 -5.65 27.97 -18.27
C CYS A 123 -6.78 28.90 -18.71
N GLY A 124 -6.45 29.85 -19.58
CA GLY A 124 -7.39 30.32 -20.59
C GLY A 124 -7.37 29.35 -21.77
N VAL A 125 -8.52 28.90 -22.25
CA VAL A 125 -8.58 28.01 -23.41
C VAL A 125 -8.42 28.86 -24.67
N ASP A 126 -7.27 28.76 -25.34
CA ASP A 126 -7.05 29.34 -26.66
C ASP A 126 -6.82 28.21 -27.69
N GLY A 127 -7.93 27.66 -28.17
CA GLY A 127 -7.93 26.51 -29.07
C GLY A 127 -7.36 25.23 -28.42
N SER A 128 -6.30 24.67 -29.01
CA SER A 128 -5.68 23.39 -28.62
C SER A 128 -4.41 23.52 -27.76
N LYS A 129 -4.04 24.72 -27.33
CA LYS A 129 -2.81 24.97 -26.54
C LYS A 129 -3.14 25.41 -25.12
N LEU A 130 -2.44 24.83 -24.14
CA LEU A 130 -2.41 25.36 -22.79
C LEU A 130 -1.54 26.62 -22.77
N VAL A 131 -2.15 27.78 -22.55
CA VAL A 131 -1.43 29.02 -22.26
C VAL A 131 -1.37 29.17 -20.74
N VAL A 132 -0.15 29.05 -20.20
CA VAL A 132 0.12 29.21 -18.77
C VAL A 132 1.14 30.33 -18.56
N PRO A 133 1.05 31.09 -17.46
CA PRO A 133 2.11 32.02 -17.07
C PRO A 133 3.47 31.33 -16.96
N MET A 134 4.56 32.02 -17.33
CA MET A 134 5.90 31.42 -17.29
C MET A 134 6.36 31.04 -15.87
N ASP A 135 5.78 31.67 -14.84
CA ASP A 135 6.07 31.41 -13.43
C ASP A 135 5.16 30.34 -12.80
N ILE A 136 4.36 29.63 -13.59
CA ILE A 136 3.37 28.67 -13.08
C ILE A 136 4.01 27.51 -12.30
N LEU A 137 5.17 27.03 -12.76
CA LEU A 137 5.90 25.94 -12.12
C LEU A 137 6.46 26.38 -10.77
N ASP A 138 7.03 27.60 -10.69
CA ASP A 138 7.54 28.17 -9.44
C ASP A 138 6.41 28.38 -8.43
N ARG A 139 5.25 28.88 -8.87
CA ARG A 139 4.07 29.05 -8.01
C ARG A 139 3.57 27.72 -7.48
N TRP A 140 3.46 26.71 -8.33
CA TRP A 140 3.06 25.36 -7.90
C TRP A 140 4.07 24.79 -6.91
N PHE A 141 5.36 24.87 -7.23
CA PHE A 141 6.42 24.29 -6.41
C PHE A 141 6.47 24.93 -5.01
N ASN A 142 6.38 26.25 -4.92
CA ASN A 142 6.32 26.96 -3.64
C ASN A 142 5.10 26.53 -2.81
N LYS A 143 3.91 26.47 -3.44
CA LYS A 143 2.68 26.03 -2.79
C LYS A 143 2.76 24.57 -2.32
N PHE A 144 3.32 23.69 -3.14
CA PHE A 144 3.51 22.28 -2.82
C PHE A 144 4.47 22.11 -1.65
N GLN A 145 5.60 22.82 -1.67
CA GLN A 145 6.61 22.78 -0.62
C GLN A 145 6.09 23.33 0.72
N GLU A 146 5.38 24.46 0.71
CA GLU A 146 4.76 25.02 1.92
C GLU A 146 3.75 24.05 2.54
N ARG A 147 2.92 23.42 1.70
CA ARG A 147 1.93 22.45 2.16
C ARG A 147 2.57 21.19 2.71
N ALA A 148 3.61 20.67 2.05
CA ALA A 148 4.38 19.53 2.53
C ALA A 148 5.11 19.80 3.86
N LYS A 149 5.59 21.03 4.08
CA LYS A 149 6.20 21.43 5.36
C LYS A 149 5.17 21.56 6.48
N ARG A 150 3.99 22.09 6.16
CA ARG A 150 2.92 22.35 7.14
C ARG A 150 2.17 21.08 7.55
N ASP A 151 2.05 20.12 6.63
CA ASP A 151 1.34 18.86 6.85
C ASP A 151 2.22 17.66 6.45
N PRO A 152 2.82 16.95 7.43
CA PRO A 152 3.63 15.75 7.18
C PRO A 152 2.84 14.60 6.54
N GLU A 153 1.51 14.56 6.69
CA GLU A 153 0.66 13.53 6.09
C GLU A 153 0.32 13.85 4.63
N TYR A 154 0.48 15.11 4.19
CA TYR A 154 0.20 15.53 2.82
C TYR A 154 0.95 14.66 1.80
N LEU A 155 2.25 14.45 2.00
CA LEU A 155 3.08 13.61 1.12
C LEU A 155 2.69 12.13 1.20
N LYS A 156 2.26 11.65 2.37
CA LYS A 156 1.81 10.26 2.53
C LYS A 156 0.53 9.96 1.75
N GLY A 157 -0.36 10.95 1.57
CA GLY A 157 -1.55 10.83 0.74
C GLY A 157 -1.26 10.51 -0.74
N PHE A 158 -0.07 10.86 -1.23
CA PHE A 158 0.38 10.50 -2.58
C PHE A 158 0.96 9.08 -2.64
N ALA A 159 1.32 8.49 -1.51
CA ALA A 159 1.93 7.17 -1.43
C ALA A 159 0.96 6.06 -1.01
N LEU A 160 -0.31 6.41 -0.75
CA LEU A 160 -1.42 5.50 -0.43
C LEU A 160 -2.22 5.15 -1.70
#